data_AF-A0A1V5V973-F1
#
_entry.id   AF-A0A1V5V973-F1
#
_cell.length_a   1.000
_cell.length_b   1.000
_cell.length_c   1.000
_cell.angle_alpha   90.00
_cell.angle_beta   90.00
_cell.angle_gamma   90.00
#
_symmetry.space_group_name_H-M   'P 1'
#
loop_
_entity.id
_entity.type
_entity.pdbx_description
1 polymer ?
#
loop_
_entity_poly.entity_id
_entity_poly.type
_entity_poly.pdbx_seq_one_letter_code
_entity_poly.pdbx_strand_id
1 'polypeptide(L)'
;MATKAKEITFEKAIPAFLKHLTDEGKNERTVEVYGRCLENVSTHFGADKQLGKLTPATIGTFFKSDALLKKPNGKAKSEITVTQNKRVFRMMLVWAQDKGYLTEVPLPKSEMKKGRAQDGNDADAADAPQSE
;
A
#
# COMPACT_ATOMS: atom_id res chain seq x y z
N MET A 1 15.60 19.73 -14.87
CA MET A 1 14.42 19.49 -15.74
C MET A 1 13.43 18.67 -14.93
N ALA A 2 12.21 19.16 -14.70
CA ALA A 2 11.21 18.41 -13.95
C ALA A 2 10.65 17.31 -14.85
N THR A 3 11.15 16.09 -14.70
CA THR A 3 10.60 14.91 -15.38
C THR A 3 9.14 14.77 -14.92
N LYS A 4 8.21 15.07 -15.82
CA LYS A 4 6.77 14.99 -15.53
C LYS A 4 6.47 13.53 -15.23
N ALA A 5 6.15 13.21 -13.97
CA ALA A 5 5.79 11.86 -13.59
C ALA A 5 4.55 11.42 -14.37
N LYS A 6 4.53 10.16 -14.83
CA LYS A 6 3.39 9.61 -15.57
C LYS A 6 2.14 9.62 -14.67
N GLU A 7 1.02 10.05 -15.23
CA GLU A 7 -0.24 10.10 -14.51
C GLU A 7 -0.88 8.71 -14.43
N ILE A 8 -1.03 8.20 -13.20
CA ILE A 8 -1.76 6.96 -12.94
C ILE A 8 -2.63 7.14 -11.69
N THR A 9 -3.86 6.62 -11.75
CA THR A 9 -4.82 6.60 -10.64
C THR A 9 -4.69 5.31 -9.85
N PHE A 10 -5.24 5.26 -8.63
CA PHE A 10 -5.27 4.02 -7.84
C PHE A 10 -5.97 2.88 -8.59
N GLU A 11 -7.07 3.18 -9.28
CA GLU A 11 -7.82 2.21 -10.09
C GLU A 11 -6.92 1.46 -11.10
N LYS A 12 -5.96 2.16 -11.72
CA LYS A 12 -5.04 1.57 -12.70
C LYS A 12 -3.76 1.05 -12.07
N ALA A 13 -3.25 1.73 -11.06
CA ALA A 13 -1.99 1.39 -10.42
C ALA A 13 -2.07 0.08 -9.63
N ILE A 14 -3.17 -0.16 -8.92
CA ILE A 14 -3.35 -1.37 -8.11
C ILE A 14 -3.29 -2.63 -8.97
N PRO A 15 -4.15 -2.82 -9.99
CA PRO A 15 -4.09 -4.05 -10.81
C PRO A 15 -2.77 -4.17 -11.57
N ALA A 16 -2.15 -3.07 -12.00
CA ALA A 16 -0.84 -3.11 -12.66
C ALA A 16 0.29 -3.55 -11.71
N PHE A 17 0.26 -3.12 -10.45
CA PHE A 17 1.19 -3.55 -9.41
C PHE A 17 0.99 -5.01 -9.03
N LEU A 18 -0.26 -5.44 -8.84
CA LEU A 18 -0.58 -6.84 -8.53
C LEU A 18 -0.14 -7.77 -9.64
N LYS A 19 -0.42 -7.41 -10.90
CA LYS A 19 0.06 -8.15 -12.07
C LYS A 19 1.60 -8.25 -12.07
N HIS A 20 2.30 -7.14 -11.80
CA HIS A 20 3.76 -7.15 -11.71
C HIS A 20 4.26 -8.14 -10.65
N LEU A 21 3.64 -8.21 -9.47
CA LEU A 21 4.01 -9.18 -8.44
C LEU A 21 3.78 -10.63 -8.90
N THR A 22 2.69 -10.89 -9.61
CA THR A 22 2.42 -12.20 -10.21
C THR A 22 3.48 -12.55 -11.26
N ASP A 23 3.84 -11.61 -12.14
CA ASP A 23 4.91 -11.77 -13.14
C ASP A 23 6.29 -11.99 -12.47
N GLU A 24 6.53 -11.44 -11.28
CA GLU A 24 7.72 -11.72 -10.46
C GLU A 24 7.69 -13.07 -9.73
N GLY A 25 6.61 -13.85 -9.88
CA GLY A 25 6.48 -15.18 -9.27
C GLY A 25 5.97 -15.18 -7.83
N LYS A 26 5.38 -14.08 -7.33
CA LYS A 26 4.67 -14.10 -6.05
C LYS A 26 3.47 -15.04 -6.10
N ASN A 27 3.26 -15.77 -4.99
CA ASN A 27 2.10 -16.65 -4.82
C ASN A 27 0.79 -15.87 -5.01
N GLU A 28 -0.15 -16.44 -5.77
CA GLU A 28 -1.47 -15.87 -6.07
C GLU A 28 -2.22 -15.45 -4.79
N ARG A 29 -2.22 -16.29 -3.75
CA ARG A 29 -2.85 -15.96 -2.46
C ARG A 29 -2.25 -14.70 -1.84
N THR A 30 -0.93 -14.52 -1.95
CA THR A 30 -0.24 -13.32 -1.45
C THR A 30 -0.64 -12.09 -2.26
N VAL A 31 -0.75 -12.22 -3.57
CA VAL A 31 -1.19 -11.13 -4.47
C VAL A 31 -2.63 -10.73 -4.15
N GLU A 32 -3.54 -11.69 -3.91
CA GLU A 32 -4.91 -11.41 -3.49
C GLU A 32 -4.98 -10.65 -2.16
N VAL A 33 -4.20 -11.07 -1.16
CA VAL A 33 -4.11 -10.38 0.13
C VAL A 33 -3.59 -8.95 -0.06
N TYR A 34 -2.58 -8.76 -0.90
CA TYR A 34 -2.05 -7.43 -1.19
C TYR A 34 -3.07 -6.56 -1.92
N GLY A 35 -3.89 -7.15 -2.80
CA GLY A 35 -5.01 -6.47 -3.45
C GLY A 35 -6.00 -5.93 -2.43
N ARG A 36 -6.41 -6.74 -1.44
CA ARG A 36 -7.30 -6.29 -0.35
C ARG A 36 -6.67 -5.21 0.52
N CYS A 37 -5.36 -5.31 0.79
CA CYS A 37 -4.62 -4.25 1.49
C CYS A 37 -4.72 -2.91 0.74
N LEU A 38 -4.49 -2.93 -0.58
CA LEU A 38 -4.50 -1.74 -1.43
C LEU A 38 -5.90 -1.22 -1.73
N GLU A 39 -6.91 -2.08 -1.76
CA GLU A 39 -8.31 -1.67 -1.91
C GLU A 39 -8.75 -0.75 -0.76
N ASN A 40 -8.38 -1.08 0.48
CA ASN A 40 -8.63 -0.21 1.64
C ASN A 40 -8.00 1.18 1.47
N VAL A 41 -6.80 1.24 0.85
CA VAL A 41 -6.12 2.50 0.55
C VAL A 41 -6.88 3.26 -0.54
N SER A 42 -7.25 2.58 -1.62
CA SER A 42 -8.03 3.13 -2.74
C SER A 42 -9.36 3.71 -2.27
N THR A 43 -10.09 2.98 -1.42
CA THR A 43 -11.36 3.43 -0.84
C THR A 43 -11.19 4.68 0.03
N HIS A 44 -10.09 4.78 0.78
CA HIS A 44 -9.83 5.97 1.60
C HIS A 44 -9.47 7.21 0.78
N PHE A 45 -8.61 7.08 -0.23
CA PHE A 45 -8.14 8.20 -1.04
C PHE A 45 -9.03 8.53 -2.25
N GLY A 46 -9.85 7.58 -2.67
CA GLY A 46 -10.61 7.57 -3.92
C GLY A 46 -9.86 6.85 -5.05
N ALA A 47 -10.54 5.95 -5.77
CA ALA A 47 -9.96 5.20 -6.89
C ALA A 47 -9.45 6.09 -8.04
N ASP A 48 -10.11 7.24 -8.25
CA ASP A 48 -9.73 8.27 -9.24
C ASP A 48 -8.52 9.11 -8.80
N LYS A 49 -8.09 9.02 -7.54
CA LYS A 49 -6.98 9.82 -7.04
C LYS A 49 -5.68 9.43 -7.75
N GLN A 50 -5.00 10.43 -8.30
CA GLN A 50 -3.70 10.25 -8.94
C GLN A 50 -2.61 9.96 -7.89
N LEU A 51 -1.77 8.95 -8.13
CA LEU A 51 -0.66 8.60 -7.25
C LEU A 51 0.32 9.77 -7.09
N GLY A 52 0.61 10.49 -8.19
CA GLY A 52 1.48 11.67 -8.18
C GLY A 52 0.96 12.85 -7.36
N LYS A 53 -0.31 12.86 -6.96
CA LYS A 53 -0.90 13.87 -6.07
C LYS A 53 -0.77 13.50 -4.58
N LEU A 54 -0.24 12.32 -4.26
CA LEU A 54 -0.01 11.92 -2.89
C LEU A 54 1.17 12.72 -2.32
N THR A 55 0.99 13.21 -1.10
CA THR A 55 2.03 13.90 -0.33
C THR A 55 2.32 13.14 0.96
N PRO A 56 3.53 13.32 1.55
CA PRO A 56 3.85 12.76 2.85
C PRO A 56 2.84 13.11 3.95
N ALA A 57 2.24 14.30 3.88
CA ALA A 57 1.19 14.73 4.80
C ALA A 57 -0.08 13.88 4.62
N THR A 58 -0.59 13.73 3.40
CA THR A 58 -1.79 12.93 3.13
C THR A 58 -1.62 11.45 3.51
N ILE A 59 -0.44 10.89 3.27
CA ILE A 59 -0.13 9.51 3.67
C ILE A 59 0.00 9.38 5.19
N GLY A 60 0.63 10.36 5.85
CA GLY A 60 0.70 10.42 7.30
C GLY A 60 -0.68 10.49 7.96
N THR A 61 -1.63 11.23 7.38
CA THR A 61 -3.03 11.27 7.83
C THR A 61 -3.71 9.92 7.65
N PHE A 62 -3.56 9.27 6.49
CA PHE A 62 -4.11 7.93 6.27
C PHE A 62 -3.56 6.90 7.28
N PHE A 63 -2.27 6.98 7.62
CA PHE A 63 -1.64 6.07 8.58
C PHE A 63 -2.15 6.21 10.02
N LYS A 64 -2.83 7.32 10.31
CA LYS A 64 -3.50 7.60 11.58
C LYS A 64 -5.03 7.51 11.47
N SER A 65 -5.56 7.20 10.29
CA SER A 65 -6.98 7.21 10.04
C SER A 65 -7.64 5.91 10.51
N ASP A 66 -8.90 6.01 10.89
CA ASP A 66 -9.71 4.87 11.26
C ASP A 66 -9.88 3.87 10.11
N ALA A 67 -9.77 4.31 8.84
CA ALA A 67 -9.81 3.41 7.69
C ALA A 67 -8.66 2.37 7.75
N LEU A 68 -7.48 2.77 8.22
CA LEU A 68 -6.35 1.88 8.41
C LEU A 68 -6.36 1.20 9.79
N LEU A 69 -6.76 1.92 10.84
CA LEU A 69 -6.60 1.49 12.23
C LEU A 69 -7.80 0.74 12.80
N LYS A 70 -9.00 0.86 12.22
CA LYS A 70 -10.23 0.22 12.70
C LYS A 70 -10.83 -0.72 11.66
N LYS A 71 -11.49 -1.75 12.15
CA LYS A 71 -12.37 -2.65 11.40
C LYS A 71 -13.73 -1.94 11.14
N PRO A 72 -14.57 -2.43 10.22
CA PRO A 72 -15.92 -1.89 9.99
C PRO A 72 -16.76 -1.82 11.28
N ASN A 73 -16.55 -2.78 12.18
CA ASN A 73 -17.22 -2.85 13.49
C ASN A 73 -16.60 -1.91 14.55
N GLY A 74 -15.82 -0.89 14.16
CA GLY A 74 -15.21 0.11 15.06
C GLY A 74 -14.05 -0.40 15.95
N LYS A 75 -13.83 -1.71 16.05
CA LYS A 75 -12.72 -2.32 16.80
C LYS A 75 -11.37 -2.03 16.15
N ALA A 76 -10.31 -1.93 16.93
CA ALA A 76 -8.95 -1.79 16.41
C ALA A 76 -8.58 -2.98 15.51
N LYS A 77 -7.93 -2.69 14.38
CA LYS A 77 -7.25 -3.68 13.55
C LYS A 77 -5.98 -4.13 14.29
N SER A 78 -5.64 -5.42 14.15
CA SER A 78 -4.42 -5.97 14.73
C SER A 78 -3.19 -5.23 14.20
N GLU A 79 -2.18 -5.02 15.05
CA GLU A 79 -0.95 -4.33 14.67
C GLU A 79 -0.24 -5.01 13.49
N ILE A 80 -0.34 -6.34 13.42
CA ILE A 80 0.16 -7.16 12.30
C ILE A 80 -0.50 -6.73 10.99
N THR A 81 -1.84 -6.67 10.93
CA THR A 81 -2.59 -6.26 9.74
C THR A 81 -2.29 -4.81 9.35
N VAL A 82 -2.21 -3.90 10.33
CA VAL A 82 -1.86 -2.49 10.09
C VAL A 82 -0.46 -2.38 9.49
N THR A 83 0.50 -3.13 10.03
CA THR A 83 1.89 -3.15 9.53
C THR A 83 1.97 -3.74 8.13
N GLN A 84 1.24 -4.81 7.85
CA GLN A 84 1.14 -5.40 6.51
C GLN A 84 0.55 -4.41 5.50
N ASN A 85 -0.55 -3.74 5.83
CA ASN A 85 -1.14 -2.70 4.97
C ASN A 85 -0.15 -1.58 4.64
N LYS A 86 0.58 -1.07 5.65
CA LYS A 86 1.62 -0.05 5.45
C LYS A 86 2.76 -0.56 4.56
N ARG A 87 3.22 -1.80 4.77
CA ARG A 87 4.28 -2.44 3.98
C ARG A 87 3.87 -2.58 2.52
N VAL A 88 2.68 -3.15 2.25
CA VAL A 88 2.17 -3.36 0.89
C VAL A 88 1.97 -2.02 0.18
N PHE A 89 1.40 -1.03 0.88
CA PHE A 89 1.25 0.32 0.31
C PHE A 89 2.60 0.95 -0.03
N ARG A 90 3.60 0.81 0.84
CA ARG A 90 4.98 1.24 0.55
C ARG A 90 5.56 0.53 -0.66
N MET A 91 5.38 -0.79 -0.80
CA MET A 91 5.86 -1.53 -1.97
C MET A 91 5.25 -0.98 -3.26
N MET A 92 3.93 -0.69 -3.27
CA MET A 92 3.27 -0.10 -4.43
C MET A 92 3.84 1.29 -4.77
N LEU A 93 4.12 2.14 -3.77
CA LEU A 93 4.71 3.46 -4.00
C LEU A 93 6.14 3.36 -4.54
N VAL A 94 6.96 2.43 -4.04
CA VAL A 94 8.32 2.19 -4.55
C VAL A 94 8.26 1.68 -6.00
N TRP A 95 7.37 0.74 -6.29
CA TRP A 95 7.13 0.29 -7.67
C TRP A 95 6.65 1.44 -8.57
N ALA A 96 5.77 2.30 -8.06
CA ALA A 96 5.27 3.43 -8.83
C ALA A 96 6.38 4.45 -9.13
N GLN A 97 7.32 4.65 -8.20
CA GLN A 97 8.53 5.43 -8.43
C GLN A 97 9.42 4.78 -9.51
N ASP A 98 9.67 3.47 -9.41
CA ASP A 98 10.48 2.72 -10.39
C ASP A 98 9.93 2.83 -11.82
N LYS A 99 8.61 2.75 -11.98
CA LYS A 99 7.93 2.92 -13.28
C LYS A 99 7.85 4.38 -13.76
N GLY A 100 8.29 5.34 -12.95
CA GLY A 100 8.27 6.77 -13.25
C GLY A 100 6.91 7.44 -13.09
N TYR A 101 5.98 6.83 -12.35
CA TYR A 101 4.71 7.45 -11.96
C TYR A 101 4.85 8.39 -10.76
N LEU A 102 5.94 8.25 -9.99
CA LEU A 102 6.32 9.13 -8.89
C LEU A 102 7.76 9.60 -9.09
N THR A 103 8.02 10.88 -8.84
CA THR A 103 9.41 11.41 -8.79
C THR A 103 10.14 10.92 -7.54
N GLU A 104 9.44 10.90 -6.42
CA GLU A 104 9.92 10.44 -5.13
C GLU A 104 8.79 9.68 -4.42
N VAL A 105 9.16 8.77 -3.52
CA VAL A 105 8.18 8.03 -2.70
C VAL A 105 7.66 8.95 -1.59
N PRO A 106 6.36 9.32 -1.59
CA PRO A 106 5.82 10.34 -0.69
C PRO A 106 5.54 9.80 0.72
N LEU A 107 6.50 9.12 1.35
CA LEU A 107 6.34 8.61 2.71
C LEU A 107 6.67 9.68 3.76
N PRO A 108 5.93 9.73 4.88
CA PRO A 108 6.28 10.60 6.00
C PRO A 108 7.63 10.19 6.61
N LYS A 109 8.39 11.17 7.13
CA LYS A 109 9.73 10.96 7.73
C LYS A 109 9.74 9.86 8.80
N SER A 110 8.65 9.72 9.56
CA SER A 110 8.46 8.69 10.59
C SER A 110 8.54 7.26 10.02
N GLU A 111 8.12 7.07 8.77
CA GLU A 111 8.10 5.78 8.09
C GLU A 111 9.37 5.55 7.25
N MET A 112 10.06 6.61 6.84
CA MET A 112 11.35 6.51 6.14
C MET A 112 12.43 5.83 7.00
N LYS A 113 12.46 6.06 8.33
CA LYS A 113 13.44 5.43 9.25
C LYS A 113 13.22 3.94 9.48
N LYS A 114 12.00 3.43 9.30
CA LYS A 114 11.61 2.06 9.68
C LYS A 114 11.92 1.01 8.61
N GLY A 115 12.35 1.42 7.42
CA GLY A 115 12.65 0.54 6.28
C GLY A 115 14.05 -0.07 6.25
N ARG A 116 14.88 0.13 7.29
CA ARG A 116 16.26 -0.40 7.35
C ARG A 116 16.50 -1.46 8.42
N ALA A 117 15.46 -1.94 9.11
CA ALA A 117 15.58 -2.99 10.11
C ALA A 117 14.65 -4.18 9.77
N GLN A 118 15.26 -5.37 9.71
CA GLN A 118 14.72 -6.71 9.51
C GLN A 118 14.35 -7.14 8.09
N ASP A 119 15.41 -7.52 7.38
CA ASP A 119 15.51 -8.80 6.70
C ASP A 119 15.05 -9.95 7.64
N GLY A 120 14.26 -10.88 7.11
CA GLY A 120 13.91 -12.13 7.80
C GLY A 120 12.41 -12.38 7.95
N ASN A 121 11.94 -13.40 7.25
CA ASN A 121 10.70 -14.16 7.46
C ASN A 121 9.46 -13.73 6.65
N ASP A 122 9.45 -14.13 5.37
CA ASP A 122 8.23 -14.55 4.69
C ASP A 122 7.64 -15.78 5.43
N ALA A 123 6.97 -15.53 6.55
CA ALA A 123 5.99 -16.46 7.09
C ALA A 123 4.62 -15.83 6.95
N ASP A 124 3.85 -16.43 6.05
CA ASP A 124 2.42 -16.71 6.18
C ASP A 124 1.72 -15.95 7.32
N ALA A 125 0.97 -14.92 6.94
CA ALA A 125 -0.19 -14.52 7.70
C ALA A 125 -1.40 -14.75 6.80
N ALA A 126 -1.76 -16.01 6.64
CA ALA A 126 -3.13 -16.40 6.32
C ALA A 126 -4.04 -15.94 7.49
N ASP A 127 -4.40 -14.65 7.54
CA ASP A 127 -5.54 -14.22 8.35
C ASP A 127 -6.80 -14.40 7.50
N ALA A 128 -7.45 -15.53 7.76
CA ALA A 128 -8.67 -15.99 7.13
C ALA A 128 -9.76 -14.89 7.08
N PRO A 129 -10.65 -14.90 6.07
CA PRO A 129 -11.93 -14.27 6.26
C PRO A 129 -12.66 -15.04 7.37
N GLN A 130 -12.66 -14.52 8.59
CA GLN A 130 -13.75 -14.80 9.52
C GLN A 130 -14.97 -14.05 8.99
N SER A 131 -15.67 -14.69 8.06
CA SER A 131 -17.09 -14.47 7.84
C SER A 131 -17.83 -15.04 9.07
N GLU A 132 -18.88 -14.34 9.49
CA GLU A 132 -19.84 -14.75 10.52
C GLU A 132 -20.36 -16.19 10.36
#